data_AF-A0A954X9U2-F1
#
_entry.id   AF-A0A954X9U2-F1
#
_cell.length_a   1.000
_cell.length_b   1.000
_cell.length_c   1.000
_cell.angle_alpha   90.00
_cell.angle_beta   90.00
_cell.angle_gamma   90.00
#
_symmetry.space_group_name_H-M   'P 1'
#
loop_
_entity.id
_entity.type
_entity.pdbx_description
1 polymer ?
#
loop_
_entity_poly.entity_id
_entity_poly.type
_entity_poly.pdbx_seq_one_letter_code
_entity_poly.pdbx_strand_id
1 'polypeptide(L)'
;MSKESLTPKQVARALDVSESSVKRWCDRGVIPALTTPGGHRRIEMSDLVRFLRTSGRSVVDPSAIGLPVTAGQSPQVIQRAADNLCQALLAGEEAAARQIVFDLYLGKLSMATICDQVIATAFHTIGERWHCGEAEVYQERRGCEICFRVLHELRRAQPEPSADAPLALGATPAGDPYGLSTTMAELVLRDAGWRAV
;
A
#
# COMPACT_ATOMS: atom_id res chain seq x y z
N MET A 1 -10.36 -4.92 14.35
CA MET A 1 -9.57 -5.88 15.15
C MET A 1 -8.74 -6.67 14.14
N SER A 2 -7.41 -6.76 14.13
CA SER A 2 -6.33 -6.47 15.08
C SER A 2 -5.36 -5.44 14.43
N LYS A 3 -4.85 -4.48 15.20
CA LYS A 3 -3.75 -3.60 14.75
C LYS A 3 -2.46 -4.40 14.76
N GLU A 4 -2.03 -4.92 13.61
CA GLU A 4 -0.71 -5.55 13.48
C GLU A 4 0.38 -4.47 13.57
N SER A 5 0.81 -4.22 14.81
CA SER A 5 1.93 -3.33 15.09
C SER A 5 3.23 -4.13 15.15
N LEU A 6 4.26 -3.61 14.49
CA LEU A 6 5.58 -4.22 14.36
C LEU A 6 6.44 -3.96 15.60
N THR A 7 7.28 -4.93 15.94
CA THR A 7 8.30 -4.79 16.98
C THR A 7 9.57 -4.12 16.42
N PRO A 8 10.37 -3.43 17.25
CA PRO A 8 11.69 -2.96 16.84
C PRO A 8 12.58 -4.07 16.29
N LYS A 9 12.44 -5.30 16.79
CA LYS A 9 13.17 -6.48 16.33
C LYS A 9 12.79 -6.88 14.89
N GLN A 10 11.50 -6.87 14.57
CA GLN A 10 11.01 -7.15 13.20
C GLN A 10 11.51 -6.08 12.23
N VAL A 11 11.42 -4.80 12.61
CA VAL A 11 11.91 -3.69 11.78
C VAL A 11 13.43 -3.77 11.61
N ALA A 12 14.17 -4.07 12.66
CA ALA A 12 15.63 -4.21 12.61
C ALA A 12 16.07 -5.28 11.62
N ARG A 13 15.42 -6.45 11.67
CA ARG A 13 15.65 -7.55 10.74
C ARG A 13 15.27 -7.15 9.31
N ALA A 14 14.13 -6.51 9.11
CA ALA A 14 13.68 -6.09 7.78
C ALA A 14 14.62 -5.10 7.11
N LEU A 15 15.29 -4.24 7.87
CA LEU A 15 16.16 -3.17 7.37
C LEU A 15 17.65 -3.50 7.43
N ASP A 16 18.01 -4.70 7.88
CA ASP A 16 19.39 -5.12 8.16
C ASP A 16 20.17 -4.12 9.04
N VAL A 17 19.55 -3.76 10.17
CA VAL A 17 20.16 -2.87 11.18
C VAL A 17 20.02 -3.46 12.57
N SER A 18 20.78 -2.94 13.53
CA SER A 18 20.65 -3.37 14.92
C SER A 18 19.32 -2.90 15.54
N GLU A 19 18.73 -3.74 16.42
CA GLU A 19 17.53 -3.38 17.19
C GLU A 19 17.72 -2.08 17.98
N SER A 20 18.94 -1.85 18.49
CA SER A 20 19.33 -0.61 19.18
C SER A 20 19.29 0.63 18.29
N SER A 21 19.47 0.49 16.97
CA SER A 21 19.33 1.60 16.03
C SER A 21 17.87 1.95 15.81
N VAL A 22 17.00 0.95 15.66
CA VAL A 22 15.55 1.15 15.56
C VAL A 22 14.99 1.78 16.85
N LYS A 23 15.39 1.27 18.02
CA LYS A 23 15.01 1.88 19.32
C LYS A 23 15.41 3.35 19.37
N ARG A 24 16.65 3.70 18.99
CA ARG A 24 17.11 5.10 18.91
C ARG A 24 16.30 5.95 17.93
N TRP A 25 15.88 5.38 16.79
CA TRP A 25 15.02 6.10 15.85
C TRP A 25 13.63 6.37 16.42
N CYS A 26 13.05 5.41 17.14
CA CYS A 26 11.79 5.62 17.86
C CYS A 26 11.93 6.66 18.96
N ASP A 27 13.01 6.60 19.75
CA ASP A 27 13.25 7.52 20.87
C ASP A 27 13.46 8.96 20.39
N ARG A 28 14.03 9.13 19.20
CA ARG A 28 14.16 10.44 18.54
C ARG A 28 12.92 10.87 17.77
N GLY A 29 11.85 10.06 17.75
CA GLY A 29 10.63 10.34 16.99
C GLY A 29 10.78 10.24 15.47
N VAL A 30 11.91 9.71 14.97
CA VAL A 30 12.16 9.53 13.54
C VAL A 30 11.23 8.46 12.95
N ILE A 31 10.94 7.42 13.75
CA ILE A 31 9.89 6.44 13.47
C ILE A 31 8.87 6.56 14.61
N PRO A 32 7.68 7.12 14.38
CA PRO A 32 6.62 7.13 15.38
C PRO A 32 6.35 5.72 15.92
N ALA A 33 6.28 5.60 17.25
CA ALA A 33 6.01 4.33 17.91
C ALA A 33 5.17 4.53 19.16
N LEU A 34 4.22 3.63 19.39
CA LEU A 34 3.46 3.54 20.62
C LEU A 34 4.22 2.69 21.63
N THR A 35 4.29 3.13 22.88
CA THR A 35 4.90 2.34 23.94
C THR A 35 3.80 1.65 24.75
N THR A 36 3.88 0.33 24.89
CA THR A 36 2.96 -0.42 25.75
C THR A 36 3.25 -0.11 27.23
N PRO A 37 2.32 -0.39 28.16
CA PRO A 37 2.56 -0.20 29.60
C PRO A 37 3.82 -0.93 30.12
N GLY A 38 4.25 -2.02 29.45
CA GLY A 38 5.48 -2.76 29.76
C GLY A 38 6.76 -2.19 29.11
N GLY A 39 6.73 -1.01 28.50
CA GLY A 39 7.91 -0.37 27.91
C GLY A 39 8.31 -0.89 26.52
N HIS A 40 7.52 -1.78 25.92
CA HIS A 40 7.79 -2.27 24.56
C HIS A 40 7.26 -1.30 23.52
N ARG A 41 8.11 -0.95 22.55
CA ARG A 41 7.73 -0.10 21.41
C ARG A 41 6.95 -0.93 20.37
N ARG A 42 5.94 -0.31 19.77
CA ARG A 42 5.07 -0.83 18.72
C ARG A 42 5.03 0.19 17.59
N ILE A 43 5.45 -0.22 16.40
CA ILE A 43 5.56 0.62 15.22
C ILE A 43 4.41 0.25 14.29
N GLU A 44 3.56 1.19 13.93
CA GLU A 44 2.51 0.93 12.93
C GLU A 44 3.17 0.76 11.55
N MET A 45 2.63 -0.14 10.71
CA MET A 45 3.17 -0.37 9.37
C MET A 45 3.24 0.94 8.56
N SER A 46 2.20 1.78 8.67
CA SER A 46 2.15 3.09 8.03
C SER A 46 3.33 4.00 8.40
N ASP A 47 3.78 3.96 9.66
CA ASP A 47 4.88 4.80 10.13
C ASP A 47 6.23 4.26 9.66
N LEU A 48 6.39 2.93 9.61
CA LEU A 48 7.58 2.30 9.01
C LEU A 48 7.71 2.65 7.52
N VAL A 49 6.60 2.54 6.78
CA VAL A 49 6.54 2.86 5.35
C VAL A 49 6.96 4.32 5.11
N ARG A 50 6.41 5.26 5.89
CA ARG A 50 6.78 6.68 5.84
C ARG A 50 8.28 6.87 6.05
N PHE A 51 8.85 6.23 7.07
CA PHE A 51 10.28 6.29 7.35
C PHE A 51 11.14 5.78 6.19
N LEU A 52 10.75 4.67 5.55
CA LEU A 52 11.52 4.10 4.45
C LEU A 52 11.56 5.01 3.23
N ARG A 53 10.44 5.66 2.92
CA ARG A 53 10.36 6.64 1.83
C ARG A 53 11.21 7.87 2.11
N THR A 54 11.12 8.45 3.30
CA THR A 54 11.89 9.66 3.65
C THR A 54 13.38 9.40 3.79
N SER A 55 13.77 8.24 4.34
CA SER A 55 15.18 7.90 4.58
C SER A 55 15.90 7.32 3.36
N GLY A 56 15.17 6.97 2.30
CA GLY A 56 15.72 6.29 1.13
C GLY A 56 16.19 4.86 1.39
N ARG A 57 15.97 4.29 2.59
CA ARG A 57 16.38 2.93 2.93
C ARG A 57 15.53 1.90 2.18
N SER A 58 16.13 0.77 1.86
CA SER A 58 15.44 -0.37 1.24
C SER A 58 15.21 -1.46 2.27
N VAL A 59 14.14 -2.21 2.10
CA VAL A 59 13.87 -3.40 2.89
C VAL A 59 14.74 -4.54 2.36
N VAL A 60 15.54 -5.15 3.24
CA VAL A 60 16.46 -6.25 2.93
C VAL A 60 15.77 -7.61 3.17
N ASP A 61 14.98 -7.73 4.23
CA ASP A 61 14.16 -8.91 4.52
C ASP A 61 12.67 -8.52 4.65
N PRO A 62 11.93 -8.44 3.53
CA PRO A 62 10.51 -8.13 3.56
C PRO A 62 9.70 -9.09 4.46
N SER A 63 10.11 -10.36 4.53
CA SER A 63 9.39 -11.39 5.31
C SER A 63 9.40 -11.10 6.82
N ALA A 64 10.42 -10.39 7.31
CA ALA A 64 10.53 -10.01 8.72
C ALA A 64 9.43 -9.05 9.19
N ILE A 65 8.79 -8.35 8.27
CA ILE A 65 7.65 -7.46 8.51
C ILE A 65 6.37 -7.95 7.81
N GLY A 66 6.34 -9.22 7.38
CA GLY A 66 5.16 -9.85 6.79
C GLY A 66 4.96 -9.60 5.29
N LEU A 67 6.00 -9.15 4.57
CA LEU A 67 5.95 -8.87 3.14
C LEU A 67 6.65 -9.99 2.33
N PRO A 68 6.13 -10.47 1.20
CA PRO A 68 6.84 -11.37 0.30
C PRO A 68 8.07 -10.75 -0.37
N VAL A 69 9.00 -11.64 -0.72
CA VAL A 69 10.38 -11.35 -1.17
C VAL A 69 10.46 -10.87 -2.64
N THR A 70 9.34 -10.68 -3.34
CA THR A 70 9.31 -10.28 -4.75
C THR A 70 9.55 -8.78 -4.98
N ALA A 71 10.67 -8.26 -4.48
CA ALA A 71 11.15 -6.92 -4.79
C ALA A 71 11.97 -6.94 -6.11
N GLY A 72 11.27 -7.06 -7.24
CA GLY A 72 11.86 -6.86 -8.56
C GLY A 72 11.00 -5.92 -9.39
N GLN A 73 11.56 -4.83 -9.92
CA GLN A 73 10.83 -3.87 -10.76
C GLN A 73 10.70 -4.34 -12.23
N SER A 74 10.85 -5.65 -12.51
CA SER A 74 10.80 -6.15 -13.88
C SER A 74 9.35 -6.22 -14.39
N PRO A 75 9.11 -6.07 -15.70
CA PRO A 75 7.76 -6.17 -16.28
C PRO A 75 7.05 -7.49 -15.93
N GLN A 76 7.80 -8.58 -15.80
CA GLN A 76 7.25 -9.89 -15.42
C GLN A 76 6.75 -9.92 -13.97
N VAL A 77 7.40 -9.20 -13.05
CA VAL A 77 6.95 -9.12 -11.66
C VAL A 77 5.68 -8.28 -11.55
N ILE A 78 5.63 -7.16 -12.27
CA ILE A 78 4.44 -6.29 -12.34
C ILE A 78 3.24 -7.07 -12.87
N GLN A 79 3.42 -7.80 -13.98
CA GLN A 79 2.35 -8.61 -14.56
C GLN A 79 1.87 -9.69 -13.60
N ARG A 80 2.78 -10.44 -12.96
CA ARG A 80 2.41 -11.46 -11.96
C ARG A 80 1.66 -10.85 -10.78
N ALA A 81 2.03 -9.65 -10.35
CA ALA A 81 1.32 -8.96 -9.28
C ALA A 81 -0.09 -8.54 -9.71
N ALA A 82 -0.28 -8.10 -10.96
CA ALA A 82 -1.60 -7.79 -11.52
C ALA A 82 -2.48 -9.04 -11.57
N ASP A 83 -1.94 -10.16 -12.06
CA ASP A 83 -2.65 -11.44 -12.15
C ASP A 83 -3.06 -11.94 -10.76
N ASN A 84 -2.12 -11.92 -9.79
CA ASN A 84 -2.38 -12.33 -8.42
C ASN A 84 -3.40 -11.41 -7.74
N LEU A 85 -3.34 -10.09 -7.97
CA LEU A 85 -4.30 -9.14 -7.45
C LEU A 85 -5.70 -9.41 -8.02
N CYS A 86 -5.82 -9.64 -9.33
CA CYS A 86 -7.07 -10.02 -9.97
C CYS A 86 -7.70 -11.26 -9.30
N GLN A 87 -6.92 -12.31 -9.08
CA GLN A 87 -7.43 -13.53 -8.44
C GLN A 87 -7.86 -13.28 -6.99
N ALA A 88 -7.05 -12.56 -6.21
CA ALA A 88 -7.39 -12.21 -4.82
C ALA A 88 -8.70 -11.41 -4.73
N LEU A 89 -8.89 -10.43 -5.62
CA LEU A 89 -10.11 -9.62 -5.66
C LEU A 89 -11.35 -10.45 -6.03
N LEU A 90 -11.24 -11.33 -7.04
CA LEU A 90 -12.34 -12.23 -7.45
C LEU A 90 -12.71 -13.26 -6.38
N ALA A 91 -11.72 -13.75 -5.63
CA ALA A 91 -11.90 -14.66 -4.51
C ALA A 91 -12.40 -13.96 -3.23
N GLY A 92 -12.30 -12.63 -3.15
CA GLY A 92 -12.63 -11.85 -1.96
C GLY A 92 -11.56 -11.91 -0.87
N GLU A 93 -10.32 -12.24 -1.22
CA GLU A 93 -9.18 -12.38 -0.31
C GLU A 93 -8.52 -11.03 -0.01
N GLU A 94 -9.17 -10.23 0.82
CA GLU A 94 -8.72 -8.87 1.17
C GLU A 94 -7.30 -8.82 1.74
N ALA A 95 -6.93 -9.79 2.59
CA ALA A 95 -5.59 -9.84 3.17
C ALA A 95 -4.49 -10.03 2.11
N ALA A 96 -4.76 -10.86 1.09
CA ALA A 96 -3.83 -11.11 -0.01
C ALA A 96 -3.73 -9.89 -0.94
N ALA A 97 -4.88 -9.27 -1.30
CA ALA A 97 -4.91 -8.06 -2.09
C ALA A 97 -4.13 -6.91 -1.41
N ARG A 98 -4.34 -6.72 -0.10
CA ARG A 98 -3.60 -5.75 0.71
C ARG A 98 -2.10 -6.03 0.69
N GLN A 99 -1.70 -7.28 0.91
CA GLN A 99 -0.29 -7.68 0.93
C GLN A 99 0.37 -7.31 -0.40
N ILE A 100 -0.15 -7.79 -1.54
CA ILE A 100 0.41 -7.54 -2.87
C ILE A 100 0.67 -6.04 -3.12
N VAL A 101 -0.31 -5.18 -2.86
CA VAL A 101 -0.17 -3.75 -3.16
C VAL A 101 0.85 -3.08 -2.21
N PHE A 102 0.84 -3.44 -0.92
CA PHE A 102 1.82 -2.91 0.04
C PHE A 102 3.25 -3.38 -0.25
N ASP A 103 3.44 -4.61 -0.72
CA ASP A 103 4.75 -5.13 -1.07
C ASP A 103 5.36 -4.35 -2.23
N LEU A 104 4.56 -4.06 -3.26
CA LEU A 104 5.01 -3.25 -4.39
C LEU A 104 5.37 -1.83 -3.95
N TYR A 105 4.54 -1.23 -3.09
CA TYR A 105 4.77 0.11 -2.57
C TYR A 105 6.05 0.18 -1.71
N LEU A 106 6.28 -0.82 -0.85
CA LEU A 106 7.49 -0.94 -0.03
C LEU A 106 8.72 -1.34 -0.84
N GLY A 107 8.52 -2.05 -1.95
CA GLY A 107 9.51 -2.32 -2.98
C GLY A 107 9.90 -1.09 -3.82
N LYS A 108 9.43 0.10 -3.43
CA LYS A 108 9.70 1.39 -4.10
C LYS A 108 9.18 1.45 -5.54
N LEU A 109 8.19 0.64 -5.89
CA LEU A 109 7.48 0.84 -7.15
C LEU A 109 6.67 2.13 -7.05
N SER A 110 6.70 2.94 -8.11
CA SER A 110 5.99 4.23 -8.08
C SER A 110 4.49 4.02 -7.91
N MET A 111 3.81 4.95 -7.23
CA MET A 111 2.35 4.85 -7.06
C MET A 111 1.65 4.83 -8.43
N ALA A 112 2.14 5.61 -9.41
CA ALA A 112 1.62 5.59 -10.78
C ALA A 112 1.70 4.19 -11.41
N THR A 113 2.85 3.52 -11.29
CA THR A 113 3.01 2.15 -11.82
C THR A 113 2.10 1.15 -11.11
N ILE A 114 1.94 1.25 -9.78
CA ILE A 114 1.04 0.38 -9.02
C ILE A 114 -0.41 0.59 -9.48
N CYS A 115 -0.85 1.84 -9.60
CA CYS A 115 -2.20 2.16 -10.07
C CYS A 115 -2.44 1.71 -11.51
N ASP A 116 -1.57 2.09 -12.45
CA ASP A 116 -1.81 1.89 -13.88
C ASP A 116 -1.50 0.47 -14.35
N GLN A 117 -0.41 -0.14 -13.87
CA GLN A 117 0.06 -1.42 -14.41
C GLN A 117 -0.34 -2.63 -13.57
N VAL A 118 -0.76 -2.43 -12.32
CA VAL A 118 -1.19 -3.52 -11.44
C VAL A 118 -2.69 -3.45 -11.17
N ILE A 119 -3.16 -2.35 -10.58
CA ILE A 119 -4.57 -2.23 -10.18
C ILE A 119 -5.47 -2.12 -11.41
N ALA A 120 -5.20 -1.18 -12.33
CA ALA A 120 -6.02 -1.02 -13.53
C ALA A 120 -5.99 -2.27 -14.41
N THR A 121 -4.82 -2.91 -14.61
CA THR A 121 -4.70 -4.19 -15.31
C THR A 121 -5.54 -5.31 -14.67
N ALA A 122 -5.54 -5.40 -13.34
CA ALA A 122 -6.37 -6.37 -12.63
C ALA A 122 -7.87 -6.11 -12.87
N PHE A 123 -8.31 -4.85 -12.81
CA PHE A 123 -9.72 -4.50 -13.07
C PHE A 123 -10.14 -4.64 -14.53
N HIS A 124 -9.25 -4.39 -15.49
CA HIS A 124 -9.50 -4.72 -16.90
C HIS A 124 -9.76 -6.22 -17.08
N THR A 125 -8.91 -7.06 -16.48
CA THR A 125 -9.08 -8.52 -16.51
C THR A 125 -10.38 -8.96 -15.84
N ILE A 126 -10.74 -8.37 -14.69
CA ILE A 126 -12.02 -8.64 -14.01
C ILE A 126 -13.21 -8.27 -14.92
N GLY A 127 -13.15 -7.12 -15.57
CA GLY A 127 -14.18 -6.67 -16.51
C GLY A 127 -14.34 -7.60 -17.71
N GLU A 128 -13.23 -8.08 -18.28
CA GLU A 128 -13.23 -9.07 -19.35
C GLU A 128 -13.86 -10.40 -18.92
N ARG A 129 -13.47 -10.92 -17.74
CA ARG A 129 -14.06 -12.15 -17.20
C ARG A 129 -15.54 -12.03 -16.92
N TRP A 130 -15.98 -10.88 -16.40
CA TRP A 130 -17.40 -10.60 -16.22
C TRP A 130 -18.14 -10.60 -17.57
N HIS A 131 -17.57 -9.94 -18.59
CA HIS A 131 -18.16 -9.91 -19.94
C HIS A 131 -18.28 -11.31 -20.56
N CYS A 132 -17.33 -12.19 -20.31
CA CYS A 132 -17.34 -13.58 -20.79
C CYS A 132 -18.15 -14.55 -19.89
N GLY A 133 -18.73 -14.10 -18.78
CA GLY A 133 -19.48 -14.94 -17.85
C GLY A 133 -18.63 -15.82 -16.93
N GLU A 134 -17.33 -15.55 -16.84
CA GLU A 134 -16.37 -16.25 -15.96
C GLU A 134 -16.29 -15.61 -14.56
N ALA A 135 -16.86 -14.43 -14.39
CA ALA A 135 -17.02 -13.74 -13.11
C ALA A 135 -18.43 -13.20 -12.98
N GLU A 136 -18.97 -13.25 -11.76
CA GLU A 136 -20.29 -12.73 -11.43
C GLU A 136 -20.22 -11.24 -11.05
N VAL A 137 -21.32 -10.51 -11.25
CA VAL A 137 -21.41 -9.07 -10.89
C VAL A 137 -21.01 -8.82 -9.44
N TYR A 138 -21.41 -9.72 -8.52
CA TYR A 138 -21.07 -9.56 -7.10
C TYR A 138 -19.57 -9.67 -6.82
N GLN A 139 -18.81 -10.40 -7.65
CA GLN A 139 -17.37 -10.55 -7.49
C GLN A 139 -16.66 -9.26 -7.92
N GLU A 140 -17.08 -8.65 -9.02
CA GLU A 140 -16.58 -7.33 -9.45
C GLU A 140 -16.83 -6.28 -8.36
N ARG A 141 -18.08 -6.17 -7.89
CA ARG A 141 -18.46 -5.19 -6.86
C ARG A 141 -17.69 -5.40 -5.56
N ARG A 142 -17.54 -6.65 -5.13
CA ARG A 142 -16.72 -6.98 -3.94
C ARG A 142 -15.26 -6.63 -4.14
N GLY A 143 -14.70 -6.90 -5.33
CA GLY A 143 -13.33 -6.55 -5.69
C GLY A 143 -13.08 -5.05 -5.62
N CYS A 144 -13.99 -4.24 -6.15
CA CYS A 144 -13.95 -2.77 -6.02
C CYS A 144 -13.89 -2.34 -4.55
N GLU A 145 -14.78 -2.86 -3.70
CA GLU A 145 -14.83 -2.53 -2.26
C GLU A 145 -13.55 -2.90 -1.51
N ILE A 146 -12.98 -4.07 -1.80
CA ILE A 146 -11.70 -4.49 -1.24
C ILE A 146 -10.59 -3.53 -1.68
N CYS A 147 -10.55 -3.18 -2.96
CA CYS A 147 -9.54 -2.28 -3.49
C CYS A 147 -9.62 -0.89 -2.85
N PHE A 148 -10.81 -0.32 -2.68
CA PHE A 148 -10.98 0.94 -1.95
C PHE A 148 -10.39 0.90 -0.54
N ARG A 149 -10.65 -0.18 0.23
CA ARG A 149 -10.08 -0.34 1.57
C ARG A 149 -8.56 -0.35 1.56
N VAL A 150 -7.95 -1.06 0.60
CA VAL A 150 -6.49 -1.10 0.41
C VAL A 150 -5.94 0.28 0.03
N LEU A 151 -6.57 0.98 -0.90
CA LEU A 151 -6.15 2.34 -1.33
C LEU A 151 -6.26 3.34 -0.18
N HIS A 152 -7.32 3.30 0.63
CA HIS A 152 -7.45 4.16 1.80
C HIS A 152 -6.41 3.84 2.89
N GLU A 153 -5.98 2.58 3.01
CA GLU A 153 -4.87 2.22 3.89
C GLU A 153 -3.54 2.78 3.38
N LEU A 154 -3.26 2.67 2.08
CA LEU A 154 -2.07 3.27 1.44
C LEU A 154 -2.05 4.79 1.59
N ARG A 155 -3.20 5.43 1.45
CA ARG A 155 -3.36 6.88 1.69
C ARG A 155 -2.84 7.28 3.08
N ARG A 156 -3.12 6.47 4.10
CA ARG A 156 -2.68 6.72 5.49
C ARG A 156 -1.18 6.42 5.68
N ALA A 157 -0.62 5.52 4.88
CA ALA A 157 0.80 5.20 4.90
C ALA A 157 1.67 6.23 4.15
N GLN A 158 1.09 6.99 3.22
CA GLN A 158 1.78 8.10 2.55
C GLN A 158 2.11 9.24 3.55
N PRO A 159 3.27 9.91 3.37
CA PRO A 159 3.54 11.15 4.09
C PRO A 159 2.46 12.20 3.82
N GLU A 160 2.13 13.02 4.81
CA GLU A 160 1.31 14.19 4.54
C GLU A 160 2.12 15.22 3.74
N PRO A 161 1.57 15.74 2.62
CA PRO A 161 2.20 16.82 1.87
C PRO A 161 2.28 18.09 2.72
N SER A 162 3.24 18.97 2.43
CA SER A 162 3.38 20.23 3.18
C SER A 162 2.15 21.13 3.01
N ALA A 163 1.97 22.06 3.94
CA ALA A 163 0.88 23.03 3.86
C ALA A 163 0.97 23.93 2.60
N ASP A 164 2.20 24.19 2.13
CA ASP A 164 2.49 25.02 0.95
C ASP A 164 2.51 24.22 -0.36
N ALA A 165 2.27 22.90 -0.31
CA ALA A 165 2.20 22.06 -1.49
C ALA A 165 1.01 22.48 -2.39
N PRO A 166 1.16 22.36 -3.72
CA PRO A 166 0.09 22.69 -4.64
C PRO A 166 -1.14 21.80 -4.39
N LEU A 167 -2.33 22.43 -4.43
CA LEU A 167 -3.62 21.77 -4.22
C LEU A 167 -4.13 21.17 -5.53
N ALA A 168 -4.55 19.91 -5.48
CA ALA A 168 -5.31 19.25 -6.53
C ALA A 168 -6.66 18.78 -5.97
N LEU A 169 -7.73 18.97 -6.74
CA LEU A 169 -9.08 18.53 -6.38
C LEU A 169 -9.56 17.52 -7.42
N GLY A 170 -9.85 16.30 -7.00
CA GLY A 170 -10.45 15.25 -7.81
C GLY A 170 -11.97 15.20 -7.62
N ALA A 171 -12.71 14.99 -8.71
CA ALA A 171 -14.15 14.80 -8.64
C ALA A 171 -14.62 13.89 -9.78
N THR A 172 -15.72 13.18 -9.52
CA THR A 172 -16.47 12.46 -10.55
C THR A 172 -17.75 13.22 -10.92
N PRO A 173 -18.31 13.00 -12.11
CA PRO A 173 -19.62 13.55 -12.47
C PRO A 173 -20.71 13.14 -11.47
N ALA A 174 -21.72 13.99 -11.31
CA ALA A 174 -22.83 13.70 -10.40
C ALA A 174 -23.53 12.38 -10.77
N GLY A 175 -23.70 11.50 -9.78
CA GLY A 175 -24.33 10.20 -9.95
C GLY A 175 -23.41 9.08 -10.41
N ASP A 176 -22.12 9.35 -10.65
CA ASP A 176 -21.14 8.32 -10.97
C ASP A 176 -20.65 7.61 -9.69
N PRO A 177 -20.96 6.32 -9.49
CA PRO A 177 -20.50 5.57 -8.32
C PRO A 177 -19.02 5.18 -8.41
N TYR A 178 -18.37 5.34 -9.56
CA TYR A 178 -17.00 4.85 -9.79
C TYR A 178 -15.94 5.83 -9.28
N GLY A 179 -15.68 5.78 -7.97
CA GLY A 179 -14.65 6.60 -7.32
C GLY A 179 -13.20 6.08 -7.42
N LEU A 180 -12.99 4.85 -7.91
CA LEU A 180 -11.70 4.15 -7.76
C LEU A 180 -10.57 4.87 -8.51
N SER A 181 -10.85 5.30 -9.74
CA SER A 181 -9.92 6.09 -10.56
C SER A 181 -9.53 7.41 -9.89
N THR A 182 -10.50 8.08 -9.26
CA THR A 182 -10.26 9.34 -8.52
C THR A 182 -9.38 9.10 -7.30
N THR A 183 -9.63 8.03 -6.54
CA THR A 183 -8.78 7.65 -5.40
C THR A 183 -7.36 7.28 -5.85
N MET A 184 -7.20 6.57 -6.98
CA MET A 184 -5.88 6.29 -7.54
C MET A 184 -5.15 7.59 -7.93
N ALA A 185 -5.83 8.52 -8.61
CA ALA A 185 -5.27 9.80 -8.97
C ALA A 185 -4.83 10.62 -7.73
N GLU A 186 -5.65 10.62 -6.66
CA GLU A 186 -5.30 11.25 -5.38
C GLU A 186 -3.97 10.69 -4.84
N LEU A 187 -3.83 9.36 -4.79
CA LEU A 187 -2.63 8.71 -4.27
C LEU A 187 -1.39 9.03 -5.12
N VAL A 188 -1.52 9.03 -6.45
CA VAL A 188 -0.41 9.37 -7.36
C VAL A 188 0.04 10.81 -7.14
N LEU A 189 -0.89 11.75 -7.04
CA LEU A 189 -0.60 13.16 -6.80
C LEU A 189 0.05 13.39 -5.43
N ARG A 190 -0.44 12.72 -4.39
CA ARG A 190 0.18 12.75 -3.04
C ARG A 190 1.59 12.16 -3.06
N ASP A 191 1.82 11.10 -3.82
CA ASP A 191 3.17 10.52 -4.01
C ASP A 191 4.13 11.51 -4.66
N ALA A 192 3.62 12.36 -5.56
CA ALA A 192 4.33 13.46 -6.20
C ALA A 192 4.42 14.74 -5.33
N GLY A 193 3.93 14.71 -4.09
CA GLY A 193 4.04 15.81 -3.14
C GLY A 193 2.92 16.86 -3.20
N TRP A 194 1.80 16.58 -3.88
CA TRP A 194 0.65 17.48 -3.94
C TRP A 194 -0.29 17.27 -2.75
N ARG A 195 -0.96 18.34 -2.33
CA ARG A 195 -2.17 18.24 -1.50
C ARG A 195 -3.34 17.84 -2.40
N ALA A 196 -3.56 16.54 -2.59
CA ALA A 196 -4.72 16.05 -3.33
C ALA A 196 -5.89 15.75 -2.37
N VAL A 197 -7.10 16.13 -2.79
CA VAL A 197 -8.38 15.90 -2.10
C VAL A 197 -9.41 15.41 -3.11
#